data_AF-A0A6C0AP73-F1
#
_entry.id   AF-A0A6C0AP73-F1
#
_cell.length_a   1.000
_cell.length_b   1.000
_cell.length_c   1.000
_cell.angle_alpha   90.00
_cell.angle_beta   90.00
_cell.angle_gamma   90.00
#
_symmetry.space_group_name_H-M   'P 1'
#
loop_
_entity.id
_entity.type
_entity.pdbx_description
1 polymer ?
#
loop_
_entity_poly.entity_id
_entity_poly.type
_entity_poly.pdbx_seq_one_letter_code
_entity_poly.pdbx_strand_id
1 'polypeptide(L)'
;MNSQGYRIIKNFIEVDNDTFDLMGKLIKTAQPIFNDNPMARRNDNKRLQLDLNPKLYRIDPWFKLLRDKIDELGSPDHIMTDSFLLSSLPGCKAQAAHTDYVPDEVLKATTDDTVPLLFLLALEDNTFLNVWPASHHHIQKELRSSPIYRQTVCLNKGDAVLFRADLVHGGAAYNTSNMRLHAYLDHPSVTRDPNRTWIVYKHADKSSSLYASIIE
;
A
#
# COMPACT_ATOMS: atom_id res chain seq x y z
N MET A 1 5.69 -0.40 -15.34
CA MET A 1 4.68 -1.18 -14.60
C MET A 1 3.86 -2.00 -15.61
N ASN A 2 2.96 -2.93 -15.21
CA ASN A 2 2.01 -3.53 -16.17
C ASN A 2 0.78 -2.61 -16.38
N SER A 3 -0.09 -2.96 -17.33
CA SER A 3 -1.32 -2.20 -17.63
C SER A 3 -2.32 -2.12 -16.46
N GLN A 4 -2.17 -2.97 -15.44
CA GLN A 4 -3.02 -2.99 -14.25
C GLN A 4 -2.56 -2.00 -13.17
N GLY A 5 -1.34 -1.46 -13.28
CA GLY A 5 -0.76 -0.53 -12.30
C GLY A 5 -0.17 -1.18 -11.06
N TYR A 6 -0.10 -2.52 -11.02
CA TYR A 6 0.59 -3.27 -9.96
C TYR A 6 1.15 -4.59 -10.46
N ARG A 7 2.19 -5.11 -9.80
CA ARG A 7 2.71 -6.46 -10.02
C ARG A 7 2.95 -7.18 -8.71
N ILE A 8 2.66 -8.48 -8.71
CA ILE A 8 2.98 -9.38 -7.59
C ILE A 8 4.38 -9.97 -7.86
N ILE A 9 5.21 -9.98 -6.82
CA ILE A 9 6.57 -10.52 -6.85
C ILE A 9 6.60 -11.70 -5.88
N LYS A 10 6.62 -12.91 -6.44
CA LYS A 10 6.60 -14.14 -5.64
C LYS A 10 7.96 -14.42 -5.02
N ASN A 11 7.97 -14.89 -3.77
CA ASN A 11 9.19 -15.19 -3.02
C ASN A 11 10.21 -14.04 -3.08
N PHE A 12 9.74 -12.80 -2.89
CA PHE A 12 10.57 -11.62 -2.97
C PHE A 12 11.71 -11.67 -1.95
N ILE A 13 11.43 -12.07 -0.72
CA ILE A 13 12.45 -12.29 0.32
C ILE A 13 11.97 -13.36 1.30
N GLU A 14 12.89 -14.18 1.78
CA GLU A 14 12.59 -15.11 2.88
C GLU A 14 12.44 -14.33 4.19
N VAL A 15 11.38 -14.59 4.94
CA VAL A 15 11.14 -13.98 6.26
C VAL A 15 11.36 -15.07 7.31
N ASP A 16 12.56 -15.13 7.88
CA ASP A 16 12.88 -16.10 8.93
C ASP A 16 12.12 -15.82 10.24
N ASN A 17 12.17 -16.78 11.17
CA ASN A 17 11.43 -16.67 12.44
C ASN A 17 12.00 -15.58 13.35
N ASP A 18 13.31 -15.37 13.35
CA ASP A 18 13.96 -14.36 14.21
C ASP A 18 13.55 -12.94 13.78
N THR A 19 13.55 -12.69 12.47
CA THR A 19 13.06 -11.46 11.85
C THR A 19 11.58 -11.26 12.15
N PHE A 20 10.77 -12.31 11.99
CA PHE A 20 9.35 -12.25 12.27
C PHE A 20 9.08 -11.92 13.76
N ASP A 21 9.79 -12.55 14.68
CA ASP A 21 9.66 -12.32 16.11
C ASP A 21 10.13 -10.92 16.51
N LEU A 22 11.18 -10.39 15.87
CA LEU A 22 11.62 -9.01 16.04
C LEU A 22 10.49 -8.04 15.65
N MET A 23 9.90 -8.21 14.47
CA MET A 23 8.78 -7.40 14.02
C MET A 23 7.56 -7.54 14.94
N GLY A 24 7.28 -8.76 15.42
CA GLY A 24 6.23 -9.03 16.42
C GLY A 24 6.47 -8.34 17.77
N LYS A 25 7.72 -8.08 18.16
CA LYS A 25 8.04 -7.25 19.34
C LYS A 25 7.84 -5.77 19.04
N LEU A 26 8.28 -5.30 17.87
CA LEU A 26 8.16 -3.90 17.46
C LEU A 26 6.68 -3.48 17.37
N ILE A 27 5.83 -4.27 16.71
CA ILE A 27 4.42 -3.89 16.48
C ILE A 27 3.60 -3.70 17.76
N LYS A 28 4.08 -4.15 18.92
CA LYS A 28 3.38 -3.94 20.22
C LYS A 28 3.24 -2.47 20.60
N THR A 29 4.07 -1.58 20.05
CA THR A 29 3.98 -0.13 20.28
C THR A 29 3.23 0.61 19.17
N ALA A 30 2.74 -0.12 18.16
CA ALA A 30 2.00 0.44 17.03
C ALA A 30 0.72 1.15 17.49
N GLN A 31 0.37 2.22 16.79
CA GLN A 31 -0.81 3.02 17.08
C GLN A 31 -1.91 2.75 16.05
N PRO A 32 -3.19 2.85 16.44
CA PRO A 32 -4.28 2.80 15.48
C PRO A 32 -4.14 3.86 14.40
N ILE A 33 -4.33 3.47 13.14
CA ILE A 33 -4.39 4.38 12.00
C ILE A 33 -5.80 4.49 11.44
N PHE A 34 -5.96 5.47 10.56
CA PHE A 34 -7.18 5.67 9.80
C PHE A 34 -7.61 4.37 9.08
N ASN A 35 -8.73 3.83 9.53
CA ASN A 35 -9.43 2.72 8.91
C ASN A 35 -10.82 3.20 8.53
N ASP A 36 -10.90 4.26 7.70
CA ASP A 36 -12.20 4.75 7.27
C ASP A 36 -12.93 3.66 6.53
N ASN A 37 -14.08 3.36 7.10
CA ASN A 37 -15.01 2.41 6.57
C ASN A 37 -16.33 3.17 6.49
N PRO A 38 -16.75 3.61 5.30
CA PRO A 38 -18.01 4.33 5.11
C PRO A 38 -19.27 3.59 5.61
N MET A 39 -19.22 2.27 5.83
CA MET A 39 -20.29 1.50 6.49
C MET A 39 -20.19 1.50 8.03
N ALA A 40 -19.11 2.01 8.60
CA ALA A 40 -18.88 2.14 10.03
C ALA A 40 -18.98 3.61 10.43
N ARG A 41 -19.78 3.91 11.46
CA ARG A 41 -19.85 5.27 12.02
C ARG A 41 -18.54 5.74 12.68
N ARG A 42 -17.61 4.82 12.95
CA ARG A 42 -16.35 5.05 13.68
C ARG A 42 -15.28 4.09 13.17
N ASN A 43 -14.03 4.56 13.21
CA ASN A 43 -12.84 3.71 13.05
C ASN A 43 -12.89 2.56 14.08
N ASP A 44 -12.65 1.33 13.63
CA ASP A 44 -12.64 0.16 14.52
C ASP A 44 -11.36 0.06 15.37
N ASN A 45 -10.35 0.88 15.08
CA ASN A 45 -9.03 0.92 15.72
C ASN A 45 -8.29 -0.41 15.67
N LYS A 46 -8.62 -1.28 14.71
CA LYS A 46 -8.03 -2.61 14.55
C LYS A 46 -6.92 -2.67 13.50
N ARG A 47 -6.62 -1.55 12.86
CA ARG A 47 -5.47 -1.40 11.97
C ARG A 47 -4.43 -0.55 12.67
N LEU A 48 -3.28 -1.14 12.94
CA LEU A 48 -2.17 -0.53 13.66
C LEU A 48 -1.02 -0.27 12.71
N GLN A 49 -0.29 0.81 12.96
CA GLN A 49 0.93 1.19 12.24
C GLN A 49 2.03 1.55 13.23
N LEU A 50 3.25 1.14 12.88
CA LEU A 50 4.48 1.61 13.50
C LEU A 50 5.45 2.08 12.42
N ASP A 51 5.98 3.28 12.58
CA ASP A 51 7.03 3.82 11.73
C ASP A 51 8.33 3.06 12.01
N LEU A 52 8.89 2.44 10.97
CA LEU A 52 10.13 1.69 11.11
C LEU A 52 11.31 2.66 11.15
N ASN A 53 12.17 2.49 12.16
CA ASN A 53 13.35 3.34 12.32
C ASN A 53 14.31 3.12 11.13
N PRO A 54 14.68 4.17 10.38
CA PRO A 54 15.60 4.05 9.23
C PRO A 54 16.96 3.43 9.58
N LYS A 55 17.37 3.45 10.86
CA LYS A 55 18.59 2.79 11.33
C LYS A 55 18.53 1.27 11.19
N LEU A 56 17.34 0.65 11.24
CA LEU A 56 17.18 -0.81 11.07
C LEU A 56 17.80 -1.28 9.75
N TYR A 57 17.52 -0.56 8.66
CA TYR A 57 18.07 -0.82 7.32
C TYR A 57 19.60 -0.69 7.20
N ARG A 58 20.29 -0.19 8.24
CA ARG A 58 21.75 -0.04 8.26
C ARG A 58 22.43 -1.06 9.17
N ILE A 59 21.75 -1.49 10.23
CA ILE A 59 22.35 -2.32 11.29
C ILE A 59 21.91 -3.77 11.22
N ASP A 60 20.70 -4.02 10.72
CA ASP A 60 20.14 -5.36 10.64
C ASP A 60 20.37 -5.94 9.24
N PRO A 61 21.04 -7.11 9.11
CA PRO A 61 21.36 -7.70 7.81
C PRO A 61 20.13 -8.00 6.95
N TRP A 62 19.02 -8.43 7.57
CA TRP A 62 17.80 -8.75 6.84
C TRP A 62 17.15 -7.48 6.30
N PHE A 63 17.02 -6.43 7.11
CA PHE A 63 16.49 -5.15 6.64
C PHE A 63 17.39 -4.52 5.58
N LYS A 64 18.72 -4.66 5.70
CA LYS A 64 19.65 -4.20 4.65
C LYS A 64 19.38 -4.92 3.33
N LEU A 65 19.32 -6.26 3.33
CA LEU A 65 18.99 -7.05 2.15
C LEU A 65 17.63 -6.67 1.56
N LEU A 66 16.62 -6.46 2.42
CA LEU A 66 15.30 -6.00 2.00
C LEU A 66 15.40 -4.68 1.24
N ARG A 67 16.11 -3.70 1.78
CA ARG A 67 16.31 -2.40 1.14
C ARG A 67 17.02 -2.52 -0.20
N ASP A 68 18.13 -3.25 -0.25
CA ASP A 68 18.91 -3.44 -1.48
C ASP A 68 18.00 -4.02 -2.59
N LYS A 69 17.15 -5.00 -2.26
CA LYS A 69 16.18 -5.56 -3.20
C LYS A 69 15.05 -4.60 -3.59
N ILE A 70 14.59 -3.74 -2.68
CA ILE A 70 13.56 -2.74 -2.97
C ILE A 70 14.10 -1.66 -3.91
N ASP A 71 15.33 -1.21 -3.69
CA ASP A 71 15.99 -0.17 -4.50
C ASP A 71 16.16 -0.63 -5.97
N GLU A 72 16.18 -1.94 -6.24
CA GLU A 72 16.20 -2.52 -7.59
C GLU A 72 14.83 -2.53 -8.31
N LEU A 73 13.72 -2.19 -7.62
CA LEU A 73 12.36 -2.35 -8.18
C LEU A 73 11.91 -1.17 -9.06
N GLY A 74 12.47 0.02 -8.86
CA GLY A 74 12.12 1.27 -9.53
C GLY A 74 13.18 1.72 -10.55
N SER A 75 13.02 2.96 -11.03
CA SER A 75 14.10 3.67 -11.72
C SER A 75 15.16 4.15 -10.71
N PRO A 76 16.39 4.53 -11.14
CA PRO A 76 17.44 5.01 -10.22
C PRO A 76 17.06 6.21 -9.36
N ASP A 77 16.05 6.99 -9.77
CA ASP A 77 15.57 8.16 -9.05
C ASP A 77 14.48 7.82 -8.02
N HIS A 78 14.02 6.58 -7.96
CA HIS A 78 13.15 6.12 -6.88
C HIS A 78 13.95 5.89 -5.62
N ILE A 79 13.51 6.50 -4.52
CA ILE A 79 14.17 6.42 -3.23
C ILE A 79 13.20 5.87 -2.21
N MET A 80 13.57 4.79 -1.54
CA MET A 80 12.83 4.33 -0.36
C MET A 80 12.94 5.38 0.77
N THR A 81 11.84 6.02 1.11
CA THR A 81 11.78 7.11 2.10
C THR A 81 11.22 6.63 3.43
N ASP A 82 9.92 6.37 3.47
CA ASP A 82 9.20 5.93 4.66
C ASP A 82 8.88 4.45 4.57
N SER A 83 8.87 3.79 5.74
CA SER A 83 8.47 2.41 5.86
C SER A 83 7.76 2.17 7.19
N PHE A 84 6.77 1.29 7.13
CA PHE A 84 5.83 1.08 8.21
C PHE A 84 5.59 -0.40 8.39
N LEU A 85 5.56 -0.83 9.65
CA LEU A 85 5.01 -2.11 10.03
C LEU A 85 3.52 -1.95 10.28
N LEU A 86 2.72 -2.69 9.54
CA LEU A 86 1.26 -2.68 9.65
C LEU A 86 0.80 -3.97 10.30
N SER A 87 -0.19 -3.87 11.19
CA SER A 87 -0.90 -5.03 11.71
C SER A 87 -2.41 -4.81 11.66
N SER A 88 -3.13 -5.81 11.21
CA SER A 88 -4.59 -5.86 11.26
C SER A 88 -5.00 -6.90 12.29
N LEU A 89 -5.76 -6.49 13.29
CA LEU A 89 -6.27 -7.36 14.34
C LEU A 89 -7.52 -8.12 13.86
N PRO A 90 -7.89 -9.25 14.49
CA PRO A 90 -9.09 -10.01 14.16
C PRO A 90 -10.36 -9.14 14.08
N GLY A 91 -11.09 -9.27 12.97
CA GLY A 91 -12.28 -8.49 12.66
C GLY A 91 -11.99 -7.04 12.25
N CYS A 92 -10.77 -6.74 11.82
CA CYS A 92 -10.42 -5.46 11.19
C CYS A 92 -11.23 -5.30 9.90
N LYS A 93 -11.90 -4.17 9.75
CA LYS A 93 -12.65 -3.82 8.53
C LYS A 93 -11.71 -3.43 7.40
N ALA A 94 -12.24 -3.53 6.17
CA ALA A 94 -11.57 -3.02 4.99
C ALA A 94 -11.55 -1.49 5.00
N GLN A 95 -10.45 -0.91 4.54
CA GLN A 95 -10.31 0.52 4.30
C GLN A 95 -11.11 0.92 3.06
N ALA A 96 -11.58 2.17 3.03
CA ALA A 96 -12.10 2.83 1.84
C ALA A 96 -11.07 2.80 0.69
N ALA A 97 -11.55 2.88 -0.55
CA ALA A 97 -10.68 2.98 -1.72
C ALA A 97 -10.00 4.37 -1.74
N HIS A 98 -8.67 4.38 -1.80
CA HIS A 98 -7.87 5.62 -1.74
C HIS A 98 -6.59 5.53 -2.57
N THR A 99 -5.92 6.68 -2.71
CA THR A 99 -4.51 6.81 -3.06
C THR A 99 -3.75 7.46 -1.91
N ASP A 100 -2.45 7.21 -1.82
CA ASP A 100 -1.59 7.83 -0.78
C ASP A 100 -0.94 9.14 -1.28
N TYR A 101 -1.12 9.47 -2.55
CA TYR A 101 -0.63 10.69 -3.18
C TYR A 101 -1.79 11.52 -3.72
N VAL A 102 -1.62 12.85 -3.69
CA VAL A 102 -2.56 13.81 -4.26
C VAL A 102 -2.74 13.52 -5.76
N PRO A 103 -3.97 13.25 -6.24
CA PRO A 103 -4.24 13.07 -7.66
C PRO A 103 -4.27 14.43 -8.39
N ASP A 104 -3.25 15.24 -8.20
CA ASP A 104 -3.07 16.54 -8.83
C ASP A 104 -2.44 16.43 -10.23
N GLU A 105 -2.31 17.56 -10.90
CA GLU A 105 -1.71 17.62 -12.25
C GLU A 105 -0.26 17.12 -12.29
N VAL A 106 0.48 17.19 -11.18
CA VAL A 106 1.85 16.71 -11.11
C VAL A 106 1.87 15.18 -11.14
N LEU A 107 1.05 14.53 -10.30
CA LEU A 107 0.93 13.07 -10.32
C LEU A 107 0.36 12.58 -11.65
N LYS A 108 -0.65 13.28 -12.21
CA LYS A 108 -1.26 12.94 -13.50
C LYS A 108 -0.27 12.99 -14.67
N ALA A 109 0.73 13.87 -14.60
CA ALA A 109 1.76 14.02 -15.64
C ALA A 109 2.89 12.98 -15.57
N THR A 110 2.91 12.12 -14.55
CA THR A 110 3.97 11.10 -14.40
C THR A 110 3.87 9.97 -15.43
N THR A 111 5.01 9.37 -15.75
CA THR A 111 5.11 8.16 -16.58
C THR A 111 5.26 6.92 -15.69
N ASP A 112 5.45 5.75 -16.29
CA ASP A 112 5.83 4.55 -15.54
C ASP A 112 7.21 4.64 -14.87
N ASP A 113 8.09 5.53 -15.35
CA ASP A 113 9.47 5.68 -14.85
C ASP A 113 9.60 6.76 -13.77
N THR A 114 8.58 7.63 -13.63
CA THR A 114 8.61 8.79 -12.73
C THR A 114 7.46 8.84 -11.73
N VAL A 115 6.46 7.96 -11.86
CA VAL A 115 5.41 7.82 -10.84
C VAL A 115 6.05 7.25 -9.57
N PRO A 116 5.79 7.80 -8.38
CA PRO A 116 6.19 7.14 -7.15
C PRO A 116 5.56 5.75 -7.04
N LEU A 117 6.23 4.86 -6.32
CA LEU A 117 5.78 3.48 -6.15
C LEU A 117 5.54 3.19 -4.67
N LEU A 118 4.60 2.29 -4.43
CA LEU A 118 4.35 1.72 -3.12
C LEU A 118 4.68 0.23 -3.16
N PHE A 119 5.22 -0.23 -2.05
CA PHE A 119 5.68 -1.59 -1.89
C PHE A 119 5.09 -2.19 -0.63
N LEU A 120 4.43 -3.34 -0.74
CA LEU A 120 3.90 -4.08 0.40
C LEU A 120 4.43 -5.51 0.41
N LEU A 121 5.10 -5.88 1.49
CA LEU A 121 5.65 -7.22 1.75
C LEU A 121 4.77 -7.96 2.75
N ALA A 122 4.36 -9.16 2.39
CA ALA A 122 3.66 -10.08 3.27
C ALA A 122 4.65 -10.72 4.27
N LEU A 123 4.45 -10.44 5.57
CA LEU A 123 5.24 -11.07 6.64
C LEU A 123 4.55 -12.34 7.17
N GLU A 124 3.28 -12.53 6.82
CA GLU A 124 2.46 -13.70 7.11
C GLU A 124 1.75 -14.17 5.84
N ASP A 125 1.38 -15.46 5.82
CA ASP A 125 0.50 -15.99 4.78
C ASP A 125 -0.88 -15.33 4.83
N ASN A 126 -1.63 -15.45 3.73
CA ASN A 126 -2.96 -14.86 3.60
C ASN A 126 -2.94 -13.34 3.85
N THR A 127 -1.88 -12.67 3.40
CA THR A 127 -1.83 -11.21 3.38
C THR A 127 -2.65 -10.71 2.19
N PHE A 128 -3.64 -9.88 2.47
CA PHE A 128 -4.61 -9.36 1.51
C PHE A 128 -4.50 -7.85 1.30
N LEU A 129 -4.57 -7.44 0.02
CA LEU A 129 -4.68 -6.04 -0.40
C LEU A 129 -5.82 -5.91 -1.42
N ASN A 130 -6.71 -4.93 -1.23
CA ASN A 130 -7.69 -4.58 -2.25
C ASN A 130 -7.06 -3.58 -3.22
N VAL A 131 -7.18 -3.86 -4.50
CA VAL A 131 -6.74 -2.99 -5.60
C VAL A 131 -7.88 -2.81 -6.58
N TRP A 132 -7.86 -1.70 -7.30
CA TRP A 132 -8.73 -1.44 -8.43
C TRP A 132 -7.87 -1.38 -9.69
N PRO A 133 -7.68 -2.53 -10.37
CA PRO A 133 -6.76 -2.64 -11.47
C PRO A 133 -7.05 -1.58 -12.55
N ALA A 134 -6.01 -1.01 -13.14
CA ALA A 134 -6.10 0.00 -14.19
C ALA A 134 -6.72 1.36 -13.76
N SER A 135 -6.95 1.61 -12.46
CA SER A 135 -7.53 2.89 -11.99
C SER A 135 -6.68 4.12 -12.23
N HIS A 136 -5.36 3.97 -12.36
CA HIS A 136 -4.45 5.08 -12.69
C HIS A 136 -4.81 5.74 -14.02
N HIS A 137 -5.33 5.00 -15.01
CA HIS A 137 -5.80 5.59 -16.27
C HIS A 137 -6.97 6.56 -16.06
N HIS A 138 -7.82 6.32 -15.07
CA HIS A 138 -8.94 7.20 -14.75
C HIS A 138 -8.49 8.45 -14.00
N ILE A 139 -7.44 8.34 -13.17
CA ILE A 139 -6.82 9.49 -12.51
C ILE A 139 -6.10 10.37 -13.53
N GLN A 140 -5.28 9.78 -14.40
CA GLN A 140 -4.44 10.51 -15.35
C GLN A 140 -5.19 11.16 -16.51
N LYS A 141 -6.19 10.46 -17.08
CA LYS A 141 -6.83 10.86 -18.36
C LYS A 141 -8.29 11.27 -18.21
N GLU A 142 -8.78 11.41 -16.98
CA GLU A 142 -10.19 11.70 -16.67
C GLU A 142 -11.19 10.83 -17.46
N LEU A 143 -10.85 9.55 -17.65
CA LEU A 143 -11.66 8.65 -18.47
C LEU A 143 -12.98 8.36 -17.76
N ARG A 144 -14.08 8.87 -18.34
CA ARG A 144 -15.45 8.53 -17.95
C ARG A 144 -15.98 7.43 -18.84
N SER A 145 -15.64 6.17 -18.56
CA SER A 145 -16.35 5.04 -19.19
C SER A 145 -15.83 3.69 -18.70
N SER A 146 -16.22 3.32 -17.48
CA SER A 146 -16.58 1.96 -17.05
C SER A 146 -16.37 1.80 -15.54
N PRO A 147 -17.20 0.98 -14.87
CA PRO A 147 -16.92 0.56 -13.50
C PRO A 147 -15.58 -0.19 -13.43
N ILE A 148 -14.67 0.24 -12.56
CA ILE A 148 -13.43 -0.51 -12.28
C ILE A 148 -13.70 -1.45 -11.12
N TYR A 149 -13.56 -2.76 -11.32
CA TYR A 149 -13.89 -3.71 -10.26
C TYR A 149 -12.75 -3.92 -9.27
N ARG A 150 -13.10 -4.04 -7.99
CA ARG A 150 -12.16 -4.38 -6.92
C ARG A 150 -11.66 -5.80 -7.12
N GLN A 151 -10.34 -5.97 -7.03
CA GLN A 151 -9.68 -7.25 -6.91
C GLN A 151 -8.98 -7.34 -5.55
N THR A 152 -9.10 -8.49 -4.88
CA THR A 152 -8.34 -8.77 -3.66
C THR A 152 -7.12 -9.62 -4.03
N VAL A 153 -5.93 -9.04 -3.90
CA VAL A 153 -4.66 -9.74 -4.03
C VAL A 153 -4.44 -10.57 -2.77
N CYS A 154 -4.04 -11.83 -2.93
CA CYS A 154 -3.62 -12.72 -1.84
C CYS A 154 -2.13 -13.03 -1.99
N LEU A 155 -1.37 -12.80 -0.92
CA LEU A 155 0.07 -12.96 -0.83
C LEU A 155 0.40 -13.98 0.26
N ASN A 156 1.37 -14.85 -0.04
CA ASN A 156 1.98 -15.72 0.95
C ASN A 156 3.14 -15.00 1.63
N LYS A 157 3.59 -15.50 2.78
CA LYS A 157 4.77 -14.98 3.49
C LYS A 157 5.96 -14.90 2.54
N GLY A 158 6.59 -13.73 2.47
CA GLY A 158 7.72 -13.45 1.58
C GLY A 158 7.34 -12.98 0.18
N ASP A 159 6.07 -13.05 -0.22
CA ASP A 159 5.58 -12.39 -1.43
C ASP A 159 5.46 -10.88 -1.22
N ALA A 160 5.65 -10.12 -2.30
CA ALA A 160 5.43 -8.68 -2.30
C ALA A 160 4.48 -8.24 -3.42
N VAL A 161 3.93 -7.05 -3.27
CA VAL A 161 3.24 -6.31 -4.32
C VAL A 161 3.87 -4.93 -4.46
N LEU A 162 4.20 -4.57 -5.70
CA LEU A 162 4.66 -3.24 -6.08
C LEU A 162 3.57 -2.58 -6.92
N PHE A 163 3.17 -1.37 -6.58
CA PHE A 163 2.06 -0.68 -7.24
C PHE A 163 2.31 0.81 -7.38
N ARG A 164 1.66 1.44 -8.36
CA ARG A 164 1.80 2.88 -8.62
C ARG A 164 1.12 3.72 -7.54
N ALA A 165 1.65 4.92 -7.29
CA ALA A 165 1.07 5.92 -6.42
C ALA A 165 -0.35 6.36 -6.77
N ASP A 166 -0.69 6.32 -8.06
CA ASP A 166 -2.02 6.62 -8.59
C ASP A 166 -2.89 5.37 -8.79
N LEU A 167 -2.46 4.20 -8.29
CA LEU A 167 -3.34 3.04 -8.20
C LEU A 167 -4.24 3.17 -6.97
N VAL A 168 -5.55 3.11 -7.20
CA VAL A 168 -6.54 3.07 -6.14
C VAL A 168 -6.46 1.72 -5.46
N HIS A 169 -6.30 1.76 -4.15
CA HIS A 169 -6.12 0.59 -3.33
C HIS A 169 -6.76 0.79 -1.95
N GLY A 170 -6.70 -0.26 -1.14
CA GLY A 170 -7.10 -0.17 0.25
C GLY A 170 -6.83 -1.47 0.99
N GLY A 171 -6.62 -1.35 2.30
CA GLY A 171 -6.55 -2.49 3.18
C GLY A 171 -7.76 -3.42 3.09
N ALA A 172 -7.52 -4.72 2.94
CA ALA A 172 -8.57 -5.72 3.08
C ALA A 172 -9.04 -5.89 4.53
N ALA A 173 -10.20 -6.51 4.71
CA ALA A 173 -10.68 -6.97 6.00
C ALA A 173 -9.97 -8.26 6.41
N TYR A 174 -9.82 -8.49 7.72
CA TYR A 174 -9.13 -9.66 8.25
C TYR A 174 -9.93 -10.31 9.38
N ASN A 175 -10.02 -11.64 9.34
CA ASN A 175 -10.63 -12.44 10.42
C ASN A 175 -9.59 -12.90 11.45
N THR A 176 -8.32 -12.97 11.08
CA THR A 176 -7.17 -13.29 11.93
C THR A 176 -6.23 -12.09 12.00
N SER A 177 -5.24 -12.13 12.90
CA SER A 177 -4.15 -11.15 12.84
C SER A 177 -3.37 -11.30 11.53
N ASN A 178 -2.85 -10.19 11.01
CA ASN A 178 -1.95 -10.21 9.86
C ASN A 178 -1.01 -9.00 9.87
N MET A 179 0.29 -9.27 9.81
CA MET A 179 1.39 -8.33 9.80
C MET A 179 2.02 -8.25 8.41
N ARG A 180 2.37 -7.03 8.01
CA ARG A 180 2.96 -6.73 6.70
C ARG A 180 3.79 -5.45 6.77
N LEU A 181 4.78 -5.34 5.91
CA LEU A 181 5.60 -4.14 5.78
C LEU A 181 5.10 -3.34 4.58
N HIS A 182 4.91 -2.03 4.76
CA HIS A 182 4.58 -1.09 3.70
C HIS A 182 5.71 -0.07 3.55
N ALA A 183 6.12 0.24 2.33
CA ALA A 183 7.18 1.19 2.04
C ALA A 183 6.81 2.08 0.86
N TYR A 184 7.31 3.32 0.91
CA TYR A 184 7.17 4.32 -0.14
C TYR A 184 8.49 4.44 -0.89
N LEU A 185 8.42 4.35 -2.21
CA LEU A 185 9.52 4.64 -3.13
C LEU A 185 9.16 5.96 -3.81
N ASP A 186 9.53 7.06 -3.16
CA ASP A 186 9.25 8.40 -3.66
C ASP A 186 10.13 8.71 -4.88
N HIS A 187 9.58 9.44 -5.84
CA HIS A 187 10.31 9.98 -6.98
C HIS A 187 10.35 11.51 -6.87
N PRO A 188 11.50 12.18 -7.12
CA PRO A 188 11.67 13.61 -6.86
C PRO A 188 10.73 14.52 -7.67
N SER A 189 10.08 14.01 -8.73
CA SER A 189 9.10 14.78 -9.50
C SER A 189 7.75 14.93 -8.81
N VAL A 190 7.46 14.17 -7.75
CA VAL A 190 6.18 14.21 -7.03
C VAL A 190 6.42 14.36 -5.54
N THR A 191 5.82 15.38 -4.93
CA THR A 191 5.89 15.56 -3.48
C THR A 191 4.79 14.75 -2.81
N ARG A 192 5.14 13.96 -1.79
CA ARG A 192 4.17 13.26 -0.95
C ARG A 192 3.82 14.09 0.27
N ASP A 193 2.54 14.13 0.58
CA ASP A 193 1.99 14.65 1.84
C ASP A 193 2.03 13.54 2.90
N PRO A 194 2.88 13.60 3.93
CA PRO A 194 3.00 12.51 4.90
C PRO A 194 1.70 12.30 5.70
N ASN A 195 1.40 11.03 6.01
CA ASN A 195 0.25 10.62 6.83
C ASN A 195 -1.12 11.07 6.29
N ARG A 196 -1.24 11.15 4.96
CA ARG A 196 -2.44 11.57 4.25
C ARG A 196 -2.83 10.56 3.19
N THR A 197 -4.14 10.35 3.03
CA THR A 197 -4.72 9.42 2.06
C THR A 197 -5.97 10.04 1.46
N TRP A 198 -6.16 9.92 0.15
CA TRP A 198 -7.24 10.59 -0.57
C TRP A 198 -8.26 9.61 -1.08
N ILE A 199 -9.49 9.81 -0.62
CA ILE A 199 -10.63 8.99 -0.98
C ILE A 199 -11.04 9.34 -2.40
N VAL A 200 -10.80 8.42 -3.33
CA VAL A 200 -11.05 8.66 -4.76
C VAL A 200 -12.54 8.49 -5.11
N TYR A 201 -13.37 7.95 -4.21
CA TYR A 201 -14.82 7.91 -4.39
C TYR A 201 -15.61 7.69 -3.08
N LYS A 202 -16.59 8.56 -2.80
CA LYS A 202 -17.42 8.57 -1.55
C LYS A 202 -18.34 7.33 -1.39
N HIS A 203 -18.45 6.48 -2.41
CA HIS A 203 -19.29 5.27 -2.42
C HIS A 203 -18.57 4.00 -2.94
N ALA A 204 -17.23 3.97 -2.91
CA ALA A 204 -16.42 2.85 -3.42
C ALA A 204 -16.63 1.53 -2.68
N ASP A 205 -17.24 1.60 -1.51
CA ASP A 205 -17.50 0.52 -0.57
C ASP A 205 -18.82 -0.20 -0.84
N LYS A 206 -19.83 0.52 -1.34
CA LYS A 206 -21.16 -0.04 -1.69
C LYS A 206 -21.17 -0.78 -3.01
N SER A 207 -20.08 -0.64 -3.76
CA SER A 207 -19.96 -1.06 -5.13
C SER A 207 -18.72 -1.92 -5.23
N SER A 208 -18.84 -3.13 -5.77
CA SER A 208 -17.66 -3.88 -6.23
C SER A 208 -16.89 -3.12 -7.32
N SER A 209 -17.38 -1.95 -7.75
CA SER A 209 -16.77 -1.09 -8.74
C SER A 209 -16.61 0.39 -8.36
N LEU A 210 -15.50 1.02 -8.78
CA LEU A 210 -15.35 2.47 -8.78
C LEU A 210 -15.99 3.05 -10.05
N TYR A 211 -16.84 4.04 -9.88
CA TYR A 211 -17.18 4.98 -10.96
C TYR A 211 -16.17 6.12 -10.90
N ALA A 212 -15.58 6.48 -12.03
CA ALA A 212 -14.65 7.60 -12.12
C ALA A 212 -15.41 8.93 -11.90
N SER A 213 -15.55 9.34 -10.64
CA SER A 213 -15.86 10.71 -10.28
C SER A 213 -14.87 11.13 -9.19
N ILE A 214 -13.79 11.79 -9.61
CA ILE A 214 -12.96 12.58 -8.71
C ILE A 214 -13.87 13.70 -8.21
N ILE A 215 -14.08 13.76 -6.89
CA ILE A 215 -14.86 14.83 -6.27
C ILE A 215 -13.90 16.01 -6.10
N GLU A 216 -14.24 17.15 -6.71
CA GLU A 216 -13.62 18.46 -6.43
C GLU A 216 -13.87 18.90 -4.99
#